data_AF-A0A356KS09-F1
#
_entry.id   AF-A0A356KS09-F1
#
_cell.length_a   1.000
_cell.length_b   1.000
_cell.length_c   1.000
_cell.angle_alpha   90.00
_cell.angle_beta   90.00
_cell.angle_gamma   90.00
#
_symmetry.space_group_name_H-M   'P 1'
#
loop_
_entity.id
_entity.type
_entity.pdbx_description
1 polymer ?
#
loop_
_entity_poly.entity_id
_entity_poly.type
_entity_poly.pdbx_seq_one_letter_code
_entity_poly.pdbx_strand_id
1 'polypeptide(L)'
;MSKSYLLPALLLLSLSLLTGCPGGEASQKSASEKTGAPAPAAAKSLPAEAYNGVYEGEGLRLELISAGSGFAGTLTKGGQSFDLEVQTDGDDVAGHFSAGSDRFPLRLVRIEQGLRLTTGDSSYDLKRKTTRNPLEKPNPLDQAPETPATSNPLAKGSPTGDAPGAAPTSTPTSTAGWATFRHSSGFQVRHPADWKVQEGAQGIALLPGDAQKDAQGQPEEMCTLAVIPAQGVTRPDDPNALRFVEQQIRQGFPKLQRQGDVERAQLGPHAAAVLTFGGQAPTGEARMRVFLFLFQGQGVLGMVIGEAKAVTRREAGFRAVLGTVGYEAPPLDQRFVGTWRHTDTRVSSGGGSSFSLTTDRFLELNADGSCRSKSHTMGGGDSGTVDSGDSGWGQPGKWHAANRQLTLRWANGNAEQYHTTISGDDLLLKSDSGKRLYKRLR
;
A
#
# COMPACT_ATOMS: atom_id res chain seq x y z
N MET A 1 32.76 -9.10 -8.31
CA MET A 1 31.53 -9.55 -7.62
C MET A 1 30.32 -8.97 -8.34
N SER A 2 29.64 -9.76 -9.17
CA SER A 2 28.40 -9.33 -9.83
C SER A 2 27.26 -9.40 -8.81
N LYS A 3 26.64 -8.25 -8.47
CA LYS A 3 25.42 -8.23 -7.66
C LYS A 3 24.23 -8.35 -8.63
N SER A 4 23.56 -9.49 -8.62
CA SER A 4 22.37 -9.73 -9.44
C SER A 4 21.23 -8.77 -9.04
N TYR A 5 20.59 -8.14 -10.02
CA TYR A 5 19.44 -7.23 -9.84
C TYR A 5 18.13 -7.96 -9.49
N LEU A 6 18.11 -9.29 -9.54
CA LEU A 6 16.89 -10.05 -9.31
C LEU A 6 16.57 -10.28 -7.84
N LEU A 7 17.56 -10.25 -6.94
CA LEU A 7 17.30 -10.35 -5.50
C LEU A 7 16.39 -9.23 -4.97
N PRO A 8 16.64 -7.93 -5.28
CA PRO A 8 15.73 -6.84 -4.93
C PRO A 8 14.31 -6.98 -5.50
N ALA A 9 14.18 -7.58 -6.68
CA ALA A 9 12.91 -7.74 -7.38
C ALA A 9 12.05 -8.86 -6.78
N LEU A 10 12.68 -9.97 -6.35
CA LEU A 10 12.02 -10.97 -5.50
C LEU A 10 11.67 -10.37 -4.14
N LEU A 11 12.54 -9.50 -3.61
CA LEU A 11 12.29 -8.76 -2.37
C LEU A 11 11.08 -7.85 -2.50
N LEU A 12 10.85 -7.13 -3.60
CA LEU A 12 9.64 -6.32 -3.84
C LEU A 12 8.34 -7.13 -3.86
N LEU A 13 8.36 -8.37 -4.36
CA LEU A 13 7.23 -9.30 -4.26
C LEU A 13 6.99 -9.80 -2.82
N SER A 14 8.01 -9.71 -1.95
CA SER A 14 7.94 -10.06 -0.53
C SER A 14 7.87 -8.84 0.42
N LEU A 15 8.12 -7.61 -0.07
CA LEU A 15 8.18 -6.37 0.70
C LEU A 15 6.76 -5.82 0.88
N SER A 16 5.93 -6.64 1.52
CA SER A 16 4.95 -6.16 2.50
C SER A 16 5.20 -6.81 3.87
N LEU A 17 6.32 -7.51 4.04
CA LEU A 17 6.72 -8.19 5.27
C LEU A 17 8.19 -7.87 5.54
N LEU A 18 8.47 -6.80 6.30
CA LEU A 18 9.66 -6.60 7.17
C LEU A 18 9.82 -5.11 7.51
N THR A 19 9.20 -4.66 8.61
CA THR A 19 9.76 -3.69 9.57
C THR A 19 9.01 -3.82 10.90
N GLY A 20 9.33 -4.88 11.66
CA GLY A 20 8.98 -4.95 13.08
C GLY A 20 9.94 -4.08 13.89
N CYS A 21 9.39 -3.19 14.73
CA CYS A 21 10.13 -2.68 15.89
C CYS A 21 10.37 -3.83 16.88
N PRO A 22 11.58 -4.02 17.43
CA PRO A 22 11.81 -5.02 18.45
C PRO A 22 11.17 -4.55 19.77
N GLY A 23 10.07 -5.19 20.17
CA GLY A 23 9.55 -5.12 21.54
C GLY A 23 10.34 -6.09 22.43
N GLY A 24 11.35 -5.57 23.14
CA GLY A 24 12.04 -6.30 24.19
C GLY A 24 11.33 -6.12 25.52
N GLU A 25 10.75 -7.19 26.05
CA GLU A 25 10.40 -7.30 27.47
C GLU A 25 11.70 -7.36 28.30
N ALA A 26 11.89 -6.38 29.18
CA ALA A 26 12.76 -6.52 30.33
C ALA A 26 12.02 -6.00 31.57
N SER A 27 11.67 -6.92 32.45
CA SER A 27 11.16 -6.64 33.78
C SER A 27 12.29 -6.06 34.63
N GLN A 28 12.18 -4.79 35.03
CA GLN A 28 12.95 -4.24 36.15
C GLN A 28 12.07 -3.39 37.06
N LYS A 29 12.07 -3.82 38.32
CA LYS A 29 11.42 -3.25 39.49
C LYS A 29 12.28 -2.06 39.94
N SER A 30 11.78 -0.83 39.83
CA SER A 30 12.45 0.36 40.38
C SER A 30 11.51 1.12 41.31
N ALA A 31 12.00 1.32 42.53
CA ALA A 31 11.38 2.11 43.58
C ALA A 31 11.36 3.59 43.18
N SER A 32 10.23 4.25 43.44
CA SER A 32 10.01 5.66 43.15
C SER A 32 10.61 6.52 44.26
N GLU A 33 11.67 7.27 43.94
CA GLU A 33 12.10 8.44 44.72
C GLU A 33 11.58 9.69 44.01
N LYS A 34 10.90 10.55 44.79
CA LYS A 34 10.05 11.64 44.32
C LYS A 34 10.86 12.94 44.32
N THR A 35 11.34 13.37 43.15
CA THR A 35 11.88 14.73 42.94
C THR A 35 10.94 15.51 42.03
N GLY A 36 10.41 16.62 42.54
CA GLY A 36 9.49 17.51 41.83
C GLY A 36 10.19 18.31 40.76
N ALA A 37 9.76 18.15 39.50
CA ALA A 37 10.10 19.06 38.42
C ALA A 37 9.16 20.29 38.45
N PRO A 38 9.67 21.51 38.17
CA PRO A 38 8.86 22.72 38.15
C PRO A 38 7.87 22.71 36.97
N ALA A 39 6.68 23.27 37.21
CA ALA A 39 5.62 23.42 36.21
C ALA A 39 6.09 24.21 34.97
N PRO A 40 5.79 23.75 33.74
CA PRO A 40 6.13 24.49 32.54
C PRO A 40 5.33 25.79 32.46
N ALA A 41 6.00 26.87 32.07
CA ALA A 41 5.42 28.19 31.88
C ALA A 41 4.30 28.15 30.82
N ALA A 42 3.23 28.91 31.08
CA ALA A 42 2.06 29.00 30.21
C ALA A 42 2.43 29.46 28.79
N ALA A 43 2.14 28.62 27.80
CA ALA A 43 2.26 28.95 26.39
C ALA A 43 1.17 29.96 25.98
N LYS A 44 1.49 30.89 25.08
CA LYS A 44 0.52 31.82 24.48
C LYS A 44 -0.21 31.16 23.31
N SER A 45 -1.54 31.25 23.31
CA SER A 45 -2.41 30.74 22.25
C SER A 45 -2.15 31.41 20.89
N LEU A 46 -2.09 30.60 19.82
CA LEU A 46 -1.96 31.06 18.44
C LEU A 46 -3.15 30.54 17.61
N PRO A 47 -3.57 31.27 16.55
CA PRO A 47 -4.75 30.91 15.77
C PRO A 47 -4.60 29.55 15.07
N ALA A 48 -5.72 28.86 14.84
CA ALA A 48 -5.78 27.54 14.22
C ALA A 48 -4.98 27.43 12.91
N GLU A 49 -4.89 28.49 12.13
CA GLU A 49 -4.10 28.56 10.89
C GLU A 49 -2.60 28.23 11.07
N ALA A 50 -2.09 28.30 12.31
CA ALA A 50 -0.68 28.05 12.64
C ALA A 50 -0.21 26.59 12.48
N TYR A 51 -1.13 25.62 12.43
CA TYR A 51 -0.79 24.19 12.32
C TYR A 51 -0.79 23.68 10.88
N ASN A 52 -1.20 24.49 9.90
CA ASN A 52 -1.21 24.07 8.49
C ASN A 52 0.22 23.91 7.95
N GLY A 53 0.46 22.80 7.26
CA GLY A 53 1.69 22.57 6.51
C GLY A 53 2.25 21.16 6.62
N VAL A 54 3.48 21.01 6.13
CA VAL A 54 4.23 19.76 6.16
C VAL A 54 5.32 19.87 7.21
N TYR A 55 5.42 18.85 8.07
CA TYR A 55 6.40 18.75 9.14
C TYR A 55 7.17 17.43 8.99
N GLU A 56 8.49 17.45 9.17
CA GLU A 56 9.35 16.28 9.00
C GLU A 56 10.37 16.17 10.15
N GLY A 57 10.62 14.95 10.64
CA GLY A 57 11.58 14.66 11.69
C GLY A 57 11.62 13.17 12.01
N GLU A 58 12.80 12.62 12.34
CA GLU A 58 12.95 11.23 12.81
C GLU A 58 12.29 10.14 11.93
N GLY A 59 12.30 10.34 10.60
CA GLY A 59 11.68 9.40 9.65
C GLY A 59 10.14 9.47 9.60
N LEU A 60 9.54 10.45 10.27
CA LEU A 60 8.14 10.82 10.19
C LEU A 60 7.94 12.03 9.28
N ARG A 61 6.83 12.01 8.54
CA ARG A 61 6.28 13.16 7.82
C ARG A 61 4.83 13.35 8.23
N LEU A 62 4.47 14.54 8.68
CA LEU A 62 3.12 14.92 9.07
C LEU A 62 2.65 16.03 8.15
N GLU A 63 1.51 15.84 7.49
CA GLU A 63 0.87 16.83 6.64
C GLU A 63 -0.50 17.19 7.22
N LEU A 64 -0.72 18.48 7.52
CA LEU A 64 -1.95 18.99 8.15
C LEU A 64 -2.61 20.05 7.28
N ILE A 65 -3.92 19.92 7.11
CA ILE A 65 -4.78 20.83 6.36
C ILE A 65 -6.02 21.12 7.22
N SER A 66 -6.36 22.40 7.42
CA SER A 66 -7.58 22.80 8.13
C SER A 66 -8.82 22.17 7.51
N ALA A 67 -9.66 21.57 8.36
CA ALA A 67 -10.90 20.91 7.98
C ALA A 67 -11.97 21.17 9.06
N GLY A 68 -12.92 22.06 8.75
CA GLY A 68 -13.96 22.46 9.70
C GLY A 68 -13.38 23.11 10.96
N SER A 69 -13.69 22.55 12.13
CA SER A 69 -13.19 23.00 13.44
C SER A 69 -11.87 22.34 13.87
N GLY A 70 -11.22 21.58 12.99
CA GLY A 70 -9.96 20.90 13.28
C GLY A 70 -9.04 20.82 12.06
N PHE A 71 -8.25 19.76 11.99
CA PHE A 71 -7.42 19.45 10.83
C PHE A 71 -7.58 17.99 10.42
N ALA A 72 -7.51 17.77 9.11
CA ALA A 72 -7.33 16.46 8.53
C ALA A 72 -5.93 16.40 7.90
N GLY A 73 -5.39 15.20 7.74
CA GLY A 73 -4.03 15.08 7.26
C GLY A 73 -3.55 13.66 7.04
N THR A 74 -2.26 13.54 6.75
CA THR A 74 -1.59 12.26 6.59
C THR A 74 -0.33 12.20 7.45
N LEU A 75 -0.20 11.13 8.22
CA LEU A 75 1.02 10.76 8.93
C LEU A 75 1.73 9.67 8.14
N THR A 76 2.99 9.89 7.76
CA THR A 76 3.80 8.91 7.03
C THR A 76 4.97 8.46 7.90
N LYS A 77 5.12 7.14 8.12
CA LYS A 77 6.26 6.54 8.83
C LYS A 77 6.74 5.31 8.06
N GLY A 78 8.04 5.22 7.80
CA GLY A 78 8.61 4.03 7.15
C GLY A 78 7.99 3.70 5.78
N GLY A 79 7.53 4.71 5.03
CA GLY A 79 6.87 4.54 3.73
C GLY A 79 5.38 4.18 3.78
N GLN A 80 4.81 3.94 4.97
CA GLN A 80 3.37 3.76 5.16
C GLN A 80 2.70 5.09 5.48
N SER A 81 1.49 5.29 4.97
CA SER A 81 0.67 6.50 5.19
C SER A 81 -0.59 6.15 5.97
N PHE A 82 -0.92 7.01 6.94
CA PHE A 82 -2.06 6.86 7.83
C PHE A 82 -2.90 8.14 7.78
N ASP A 83 -4.20 8.00 7.58
CA ASP A 83 -5.12 9.13 7.66
C ASP A 83 -5.23 9.60 9.11
N LEU A 84 -5.18 10.92 9.31
CA LEU A 84 -5.27 11.53 10.63
C LEU A 84 -6.42 12.53 10.70
N GLU A 85 -7.06 12.57 11.85
CA GLU A 85 -8.05 13.57 12.23
C GLU A 85 -7.66 14.14 13.60
N VAL A 86 -7.47 15.45 13.67
CA VAL A 86 -7.14 16.16 14.90
C VAL A 86 -8.12 17.32 15.13
N GLN A 87 -8.51 17.51 16.37
CA GLN A 87 -9.33 18.61 16.81
C GLN A 87 -8.52 19.53 17.72
N THR A 88 -8.84 20.81 17.69
CA THR A 88 -8.29 21.80 18.61
C THR A 88 -9.23 21.96 19.79
N ASP A 89 -8.68 21.85 21.00
CA ASP A 89 -9.35 22.24 22.24
C ASP A 89 -8.46 23.24 22.98
N GLY A 90 -8.74 24.53 22.78
CA GLY A 90 -7.88 25.62 23.25
C GLY A 90 -6.48 25.55 22.64
N ASP A 91 -5.45 25.40 23.50
CA ASP A 91 -4.05 25.29 23.11
C ASP A 91 -3.61 23.85 22.78
N ASP A 92 -4.46 22.88 23.10
CA ASP A 92 -4.16 21.47 22.89
C ASP A 92 -4.74 20.97 21.56
N VAL A 93 -3.89 20.30 20.79
CA VAL A 93 -4.29 19.63 19.55
C VAL A 93 -4.21 18.13 19.79
N ALA A 94 -5.36 17.47 19.79
CA ALA A 94 -5.47 16.04 20.06
C ALA A 94 -6.31 15.37 18.98
N GLY A 95 -6.03 14.10 18.73
CA GLY A 95 -6.76 13.37 17.71
C GLY A 95 -6.30 11.93 17.62
N HIS A 96 -6.46 11.37 16.43
CA HIS A 96 -6.05 10.02 16.14
C HIS A 96 -5.59 9.87 14.71
N PHE A 97 -4.76 8.86 14.46
CA PHE A 97 -4.54 8.36 13.11
C PHE A 97 -5.07 6.93 13.01
N SER A 98 -5.44 6.53 11.79
CA SER A 98 -6.01 5.21 11.52
C SER A 98 -5.00 4.31 10.81
N ALA A 99 -4.82 3.09 11.30
CA ALA A 99 -4.07 2.04 10.61
C ALA A 99 -4.98 0.81 10.44
N GLY A 100 -5.53 0.64 9.24
CA GLY A 100 -6.59 -0.34 9.01
C GLY A 100 -7.87 0.05 9.75
N SER A 101 -8.37 -0.84 10.62
CA SER A 101 -9.55 -0.60 11.46
C SER A 101 -9.23 0.03 12.82
N ASP A 102 -7.95 0.11 13.19
CA ASP A 102 -7.52 0.55 14.51
C ASP A 102 -7.23 2.06 14.52
N ARG A 103 -7.59 2.72 15.63
CA ARG A 103 -7.36 4.15 15.87
C ARG A 103 -6.35 4.33 16.98
N PHE A 104 -5.33 5.14 16.72
CA PHE A 104 -4.24 5.41 17.65
C PHE A 104 -4.28 6.87 18.09
N PRO A 105 -4.38 7.14 19.41
CA PRO A 105 -4.43 8.50 19.89
C PRO A 105 -3.10 9.21 19.61
N LEU A 106 -3.19 10.49 19.31
CA LEU A 106 -2.04 11.36 19.14
C LEU A 106 -2.31 12.75 19.74
N ARG A 107 -1.23 13.43 20.11
CA ARG A 107 -1.22 14.81 20.59
C ARG A 107 -0.17 15.60 19.83
N LEU A 108 -0.50 16.82 19.43
CA LEU A 108 0.44 17.76 18.81
C LEU A 108 0.63 18.94 19.76
N VAL A 109 1.89 19.25 20.06
CA VAL A 109 2.27 20.41 20.87
C VAL A 109 3.23 21.25 20.04
N ARG A 110 3.00 22.56 19.96
CA ARG A 110 3.93 23.43 19.25
C ARG A 110 5.26 23.57 20.00
N ILE A 111 6.35 23.49 19.26
CA ILE A 111 7.71 23.74 19.75
C ILE A 111 8.36 24.84 18.90
N GLU A 112 9.50 25.36 19.34
CA GLU A 112 10.15 26.54 18.73
C GLU A 112 10.33 26.42 17.19
N GLN A 113 10.70 25.24 16.70
CA GLN A 113 10.99 24.99 15.28
C GLN A 113 9.93 24.14 14.54
N GLY A 114 8.77 23.88 15.16
CA GLY A 114 7.73 23.06 14.54
C GLY A 114 6.73 22.46 15.53
N LEU A 115 6.54 21.14 15.48
CA LEU A 115 5.55 20.41 16.28
C LEU A 115 6.21 19.21 16.96
N ARG A 116 5.85 18.96 18.22
CA ARG A 116 6.06 17.68 18.89
C ARG A 116 4.82 16.82 18.74
N LEU A 117 4.96 15.68 18.07
CA LEU A 117 3.91 14.67 17.96
C LEU A 117 4.13 13.62 19.05
N THR A 118 3.13 13.36 19.87
CA THR A 118 3.12 12.28 20.87
C THR A 118 2.09 11.24 20.47
N THR A 119 2.45 9.95 20.48
CA THR A 119 1.52 8.84 20.27
C THR A 119 1.98 7.63 21.08
N GLY A 120 1.09 7.10 21.93
CA GLY A 120 1.49 6.17 22.99
C GLY A 120 2.58 6.78 23.88
N ASP A 121 3.65 6.03 24.13
CA ASP A 121 4.81 6.48 24.93
C ASP A 121 5.91 7.15 24.09
N SER A 122 5.69 7.34 22.78
CA SER A 122 6.67 7.93 21.87
C SER A 122 6.40 9.41 21.63
N SER A 123 7.46 10.21 21.58
CA SER A 123 7.43 11.62 21.20
C SER A 123 8.40 11.88 20.06
N TYR A 124 8.00 12.69 19.08
CA TYR A 124 8.77 13.01 17.89
C TYR A 124 8.76 14.51 17.64
N ASP A 125 9.94 15.12 17.51
CA ASP A 125 10.08 16.54 17.19
C ASP A 125 10.18 16.74 15.68
N LEU A 126 9.13 17.33 15.11
CA LEU A 126 8.96 17.55 13.68
C LEU A 126 9.23 19.01 13.35
N LYS A 127 10.10 19.26 12.38
CA LYS A 127 10.41 20.60 11.91
C LYS A 127 9.49 20.96 10.76
N ARG A 128 8.96 22.19 10.76
CA ARG A 128 8.13 22.65 9.64
C ARG A 128 8.99 22.73 8.39
N LYS A 129 8.62 21.99 7.35
CA LYS A 129 9.24 22.11 6.03
C LYS A 129 8.74 23.42 5.45
N THR A 130 9.64 24.40 5.33
CA THR A 130 9.36 25.64 4.61
C THR A 130 9.15 25.31 3.14
N THR A 131 7.91 24.98 2.79
CA THR A 131 7.48 25.06 1.41
C THR A 131 7.59 26.53 1.02
N ARG A 132 8.51 26.87 0.11
CA ARG A 132 8.40 28.13 -0.66
C ARG A 132 6.95 28.25 -1.09
N ASN A 133 6.36 29.42 -0.88
CA ASN A 133 4.98 29.68 -1.25
C ASN A 133 4.78 29.25 -2.71
N PRO A 134 3.91 28.27 -3.02
CA PRO A 134 3.67 27.86 -4.41
C PRO A 134 3.10 28.98 -5.28
N LEU A 135 2.69 30.10 -4.67
CA LEU A 135 2.22 31.32 -5.32
C LEU A 135 3.30 32.41 -5.47
N GLU A 136 4.51 32.24 -4.93
CA GLU A 136 5.64 33.10 -5.27
C GLU A 136 6.12 32.74 -6.68
N LYS A 137 5.55 33.42 -7.68
CA LYS A 137 6.14 33.49 -9.01
C LYS A 137 7.57 34.03 -8.86
N PRO A 138 8.58 33.46 -9.54
CA PRO A 138 9.91 34.06 -9.57
C PRO A 138 9.77 35.52 -10.02
N ASN A 139 10.42 36.44 -9.31
CA ASN A 139 10.44 37.85 -9.68
C ASN A 139 11.05 37.97 -11.10
N PRO A 140 10.33 38.49 -12.10
CA PRO A 140 10.82 38.57 -13.47
C PRO A 140 12.10 39.41 -13.64
N LEU A 141 12.47 40.19 -12.63
CA LEU A 141 13.65 41.05 -12.62
C LEU A 141 14.95 40.31 -12.25
N ASP A 142 14.86 39.08 -11.72
CA ASP A 142 16.04 38.25 -11.41
C ASP A 142 16.54 37.45 -12.62
N GLN A 143 15.87 37.57 -13.77
CA GLN A 143 16.34 37.00 -15.04
C GLN A 143 17.30 37.98 -15.71
N ALA A 144 18.57 37.59 -15.83
CA ALA A 144 19.55 38.33 -16.59
C ALA A 144 19.07 38.52 -18.05
N PRO A 145 19.29 39.68 -18.70
CA PRO A 145 18.79 39.93 -20.04
C PRO A 145 19.46 39.00 -21.05
N GLU A 146 18.71 38.07 -21.63
CA GLU A 146 19.15 37.36 -22.83
C GLU A 146 19.12 38.31 -24.03
N THR A 147 20.18 38.23 -24.82
CA THR A 147 20.51 39.10 -25.95
C THR A 147 19.52 38.86 -27.12
N PRO A 148 19.06 39.91 -27.84
CA PRO A 148 18.06 39.73 -28.88
C PRO A 148 18.68 39.11 -30.15
N ALA A 149 18.13 37.96 -30.56
CA ALA A 149 18.35 37.41 -31.89
C ALA A 149 17.46 38.15 -32.92
N THR A 150 18.10 38.63 -33.96
CA THR A 150 17.54 39.33 -35.12
C THR A 150 16.87 38.38 -36.12
N SER A 151 15.87 38.92 -36.84
CA SER A 151 15.30 38.52 -38.16
C SER A 151 14.35 37.30 -38.29
N ASN A 152 13.04 37.58 -38.13
CA ASN A 152 11.93 37.55 -39.13
C ASN A 152 12.22 37.09 -40.60
N PRO A 153 11.19 36.83 -41.48
CA PRO A 153 10.12 35.82 -41.48
C PRO A 153 9.89 35.11 -42.86
N LEU A 154 8.92 34.17 -42.92
CA LEU A 154 8.14 33.80 -44.12
C LEU A 154 8.89 33.22 -45.35
N ALA A 155 8.96 31.89 -45.41
CA ALA A 155 8.98 31.15 -46.69
C ALA A 155 7.89 30.07 -46.69
N LYS A 156 7.00 30.22 -47.66
CA LYS A 156 5.86 29.37 -48.00
C LYS A 156 6.33 27.94 -48.34
N GLY A 157 5.54 26.94 -47.96
CA GLY A 157 5.66 25.59 -48.48
C GLY A 157 4.89 24.56 -47.66
N SER A 158 3.58 24.48 -47.86
CA SER A 158 2.82 23.29 -47.47
C SER A 158 3.20 22.13 -48.40
N PRO A 159 3.32 20.91 -47.86
CA PRO A 159 2.72 19.77 -48.51
C PRO A 159 1.67 19.14 -47.60
N THR A 160 0.49 19.01 -48.19
CA THR A 160 -0.62 18.19 -47.77
C THR A 160 -0.22 16.72 -47.77
N GLY A 161 -0.60 15.97 -46.73
CA GLY A 161 -0.73 14.52 -46.78
C GLY A 161 0.32 13.76 -45.97
N ASP A 162 -0.05 13.37 -44.75
CA ASP A 162 -0.03 11.95 -44.38
C ASP A 162 -0.96 11.67 -43.19
N ALA A 163 -1.70 10.58 -43.34
CA ALA A 163 -2.76 10.12 -42.45
C ALA A 163 -2.21 9.67 -41.07
N PRO A 164 -3.04 9.64 -40.01
CA PRO A 164 -2.62 9.16 -38.71
C PRO A 164 -2.19 7.69 -38.81
N GLY A 165 -0.93 7.43 -38.46
CA GLY A 165 -0.33 6.11 -38.44
C GLY A 165 -1.21 5.13 -37.68
N ALA A 166 -1.68 4.12 -38.39
CA ALA A 166 -2.39 2.99 -37.83
C ALA A 166 -1.53 2.37 -36.72
N ALA A 167 -2.09 2.28 -35.51
CA ALA A 167 -1.48 1.56 -34.41
C ALA A 167 -1.12 0.14 -34.89
N PRO A 168 0.08 -0.38 -34.57
CA PRO A 168 0.50 -1.70 -35.00
C PRO A 168 -0.54 -2.72 -34.55
N THR A 169 -1.20 -3.34 -35.53
CA THR A 169 -2.18 -4.38 -35.31
C THR A 169 -1.41 -5.59 -34.80
N SER A 170 -1.40 -5.76 -33.48
CA SER A 170 -0.72 -6.87 -32.83
C SER A 170 -1.41 -8.16 -33.25
N THR A 171 -0.75 -8.97 -34.07
CA THR A 171 -1.23 -10.29 -34.45
C THR A 171 -1.42 -11.10 -33.16
N PRO A 172 -2.60 -11.71 -32.94
CA PRO A 172 -2.85 -12.46 -31.71
C PRO A 172 -1.82 -13.59 -31.60
N THR A 173 -1.04 -13.57 -30.52
CA THR A 173 -0.13 -14.67 -30.21
C THR A 173 -0.98 -15.89 -29.88
N SER A 174 -0.84 -16.98 -30.65
CA SER A 174 -1.56 -18.22 -30.38
C SER A 174 -1.24 -18.72 -28.97
N THR A 175 -2.27 -19.00 -28.18
CA THR A 175 -2.16 -19.58 -26.83
C THR A 175 -2.27 -21.11 -26.85
N ALA A 176 -2.16 -21.74 -28.03
CA ALA A 176 -2.14 -23.18 -28.15
C ALA A 176 -0.92 -23.75 -27.40
N GLY A 177 -1.14 -24.76 -26.55
CA GLY A 177 -0.08 -25.37 -25.74
C GLY A 177 0.32 -24.59 -24.48
N TRP A 178 -0.36 -23.48 -24.14
CA TRP A 178 -0.11 -22.76 -22.89
C TRP A 178 -0.69 -23.51 -21.69
N ALA A 179 0.05 -23.49 -20.58
CA ALA A 179 -0.39 -24.00 -19.29
C ALA A 179 -1.23 -22.93 -18.54
N THR A 180 -2.08 -23.37 -17.62
CA THR A 180 -2.85 -22.49 -16.73
C THR A 180 -2.30 -22.60 -15.32
N PHE A 181 -1.86 -21.48 -14.76
CA PHE A 181 -1.54 -21.36 -13.35
C PHE A 181 -2.72 -20.77 -12.58
N ARG A 182 -3.00 -21.33 -11.40
CA ARG A 182 -4.06 -20.88 -10.48
C ARG A 182 -3.39 -20.46 -9.18
N HIS A 183 -3.48 -19.19 -8.84
CA HIS A 183 -2.97 -18.67 -7.58
C HIS A 183 -3.92 -18.99 -6.44
N SER A 184 -3.39 -19.19 -5.24
CA SER A 184 -4.17 -19.43 -4.03
C SER A 184 -5.25 -18.36 -3.81
N SER A 185 -4.97 -17.08 -4.07
CA SER A 185 -5.96 -16.00 -3.96
C SER A 185 -7.11 -16.03 -5.00
N GLY A 186 -7.10 -16.98 -5.94
CA GLY A 186 -8.17 -17.20 -6.92
C GLY A 186 -7.97 -16.54 -8.29
N PHE A 187 -6.93 -15.72 -8.48
CA PHE A 187 -6.60 -15.30 -9.84
C PHE A 187 -5.93 -16.44 -10.61
N GLN A 188 -6.15 -16.46 -11.91
CA GLN A 188 -5.52 -17.40 -12.82
C GLN A 188 -4.84 -16.67 -13.96
N VAL A 189 -3.81 -17.28 -14.51
CA VAL A 189 -3.13 -16.77 -15.70
C VAL A 189 -2.70 -17.95 -16.56
N ARG A 190 -2.75 -17.77 -17.88
CA ARG A 190 -2.18 -18.73 -18.83
C ARG A 190 -0.79 -18.26 -19.22
N HIS A 191 0.14 -19.19 -19.32
CA HIS A 191 1.53 -18.90 -19.68
C HIS A 191 2.10 -19.96 -20.63
N PRO A 192 3.14 -19.63 -21.42
CA PRO A 192 3.86 -20.62 -22.20
C PRO A 192 4.34 -21.78 -21.33
N ALA A 193 4.21 -23.02 -21.82
CA ALA A 193 4.48 -24.22 -21.03
C ALA A 193 5.94 -24.36 -20.58
N ASP A 194 6.87 -23.71 -21.28
CA ASP A 194 8.29 -23.67 -20.94
C ASP A 194 8.62 -22.65 -19.84
N TRP A 195 7.66 -21.79 -19.46
CA TRP A 195 7.84 -20.83 -18.38
C TRP A 195 7.61 -21.50 -17.03
N LYS A 196 8.54 -21.28 -16.10
CA LYS A 196 8.39 -21.69 -14.70
C LYS A 196 7.60 -20.63 -13.94
N VAL A 197 6.66 -21.08 -13.13
CA VAL A 197 5.88 -20.20 -12.25
C VAL A 197 6.32 -20.42 -10.82
N GLN A 198 6.55 -19.33 -10.09
CA GLN A 198 6.81 -19.33 -8.66
C GLN A 198 5.75 -18.48 -7.97
N GLU A 199 4.96 -19.10 -7.09
CA GLU A 199 3.93 -18.42 -6.30
C GLU A 199 4.57 -17.64 -5.15
N GLY A 200 4.13 -16.40 -4.97
CA GLY A 200 4.44 -15.55 -3.82
C GLY A 200 3.16 -15.07 -3.13
N ALA A 201 3.27 -14.37 -2.00
CA ALA A 201 2.09 -14.01 -1.21
C ALA A 201 1.08 -13.10 -1.94
N GLN A 202 1.57 -12.23 -2.84
CA GLN A 202 0.76 -11.22 -3.54
C GLN A 202 0.70 -11.43 -5.06
N GLY A 203 1.25 -12.52 -5.56
CA GLY A 203 1.49 -12.63 -6.99
C GLY A 203 2.31 -13.85 -7.41
N ILE A 204 2.83 -13.78 -8.62
CA ILE A 204 3.71 -14.79 -9.19
C ILE A 204 4.95 -14.17 -9.79
N ALA A 205 6.06 -14.88 -9.71
CA ALA A 205 7.19 -14.70 -10.60
C ALA A 205 7.10 -15.71 -11.75
N LEU A 206 7.32 -15.23 -12.95
CA LEU A 206 7.33 -15.98 -14.20
C LEU A 206 8.74 -15.96 -14.75
N LEU A 207 9.31 -17.15 -14.91
CA LEU A 207 10.66 -17.32 -15.42
C LEU A 207 10.64 -18.04 -16.77
N PRO A 208 10.87 -17.31 -17.87
CA PRO A 208 10.91 -17.90 -19.19
C PRO A 208 11.97 -19.00 -19.33
N GLY A 209 11.69 -20.03 -20.12
CA GLY A 209 12.61 -21.16 -20.34
C GLY A 209 13.89 -20.75 -21.05
N ASP A 210 13.81 -19.72 -21.90
CA ASP A 210 14.90 -19.12 -22.67
C ASP A 210 15.54 -17.89 -21.97
N ALA A 211 15.22 -17.65 -20.69
CA ALA A 211 15.80 -16.53 -19.94
C ALA A 211 17.33 -16.63 -19.90
N GLN A 212 18.00 -15.54 -20.29
CA GLN A 212 19.46 -15.42 -20.17
C GLN A 212 19.85 -15.58 -18.70
N LYS A 213 20.99 -16.22 -18.46
CA LYS A 213 21.53 -16.46 -17.12
C LYS A 213 22.91 -15.87 -17.00
N ASP A 214 23.19 -15.28 -15.84
CA ASP A 214 24.52 -14.81 -15.49
C ASP A 214 25.50 -15.98 -15.24
N ALA A 215 26.76 -15.64 -14.95
CA ALA A 215 27.80 -16.63 -14.65
C ALA A 215 27.51 -17.48 -13.39
N GLN A 216 26.54 -17.08 -12.55
CA GLN A 216 26.09 -17.82 -11.37
C GLN A 216 24.82 -18.64 -11.67
N GLY A 217 24.39 -18.70 -12.94
CA GLY A 217 23.18 -19.40 -13.36
C GLY A 217 21.88 -18.71 -12.95
N GLN A 218 21.94 -17.48 -12.43
CA GLN A 218 20.77 -16.70 -12.07
C GLN A 218 20.21 -16.04 -13.32
N PRO A 219 18.88 -15.98 -13.47
CA PRO A 219 18.30 -15.29 -14.61
C PRO A 219 18.70 -13.80 -14.61
N GLU A 220 18.78 -13.21 -15.80
CA GLU A 220 19.03 -11.78 -15.99
C GLU A 220 17.75 -11.02 -16.37
N GLU A 221 16.68 -11.75 -16.66
CA GLU A 221 15.34 -11.22 -16.89
C GLU A 221 14.34 -11.89 -15.94
N MET A 222 13.38 -11.10 -15.46
CA MET A 222 12.29 -11.62 -14.64
C MET A 222 10.98 -10.94 -15.01
N CYS A 223 9.92 -11.75 -15.12
CA CYS A 223 8.55 -11.29 -15.25
C CYS A 223 7.83 -11.51 -13.92
N THR A 224 7.03 -10.54 -13.49
CA THR A 224 6.26 -10.65 -12.24
C THR A 224 4.86 -10.13 -12.47
N LEU A 225 3.89 -10.76 -11.81
CA LEU A 225 2.52 -10.29 -11.79
C LEU A 225 2.07 -10.27 -10.33
N ALA A 226 1.64 -9.11 -9.85
CA ALA A 226 1.09 -8.93 -8.51
C ALA A 226 -0.33 -8.36 -8.58
N VAL A 227 -1.15 -8.74 -7.60
CA VAL A 227 -2.49 -8.18 -7.42
C VAL A 227 -2.50 -7.36 -6.14
N ILE A 228 -2.79 -6.07 -6.27
CA ILE A 228 -2.79 -5.09 -5.18
C ILE A 228 -4.19 -4.48 -5.00
N PRO A 229 -4.57 -4.08 -3.78
CA PRO A 229 -5.78 -3.29 -3.58
C PRO A 229 -5.76 -2.03 -4.45
N ALA A 230 -6.86 -1.72 -5.14
CA ALA A 230 -6.92 -0.54 -6.00
C ALA A 230 -7.03 0.78 -5.21
N GLN A 231 -7.41 0.75 -3.92
CA GLN A 231 -7.48 1.94 -3.05
C GLN A 231 -8.22 3.13 -3.69
N GLY A 232 -9.39 2.87 -4.29
CA GLY A 232 -10.21 3.90 -4.95
C GLY A 232 -9.78 4.25 -6.38
N VAL A 233 -8.72 3.66 -6.91
CA VAL A 233 -8.30 3.83 -8.31
C VAL A 233 -9.36 3.21 -9.23
N THR A 234 -9.91 4.02 -10.13
CA THR A 234 -10.96 3.61 -11.10
C THR A 234 -10.47 3.53 -12.54
N ARG A 235 -9.23 3.98 -12.80
CA ARG A 235 -8.59 3.91 -14.12
C ARG A 235 -7.12 3.54 -14.00
N PRO A 236 -6.55 2.82 -14.98
CA PRO A 236 -5.14 2.40 -14.92
C PRO A 236 -4.14 3.55 -15.03
N ASP A 237 -4.52 4.66 -15.67
CA ASP A 237 -3.71 5.87 -15.83
C ASP A 237 -3.99 6.93 -14.73
N ASP A 238 -4.55 6.52 -13.59
CA ASP A 238 -4.81 7.40 -12.45
C ASP A 238 -3.50 7.99 -11.89
N PRO A 239 -3.34 9.33 -11.78
CA PRO A 239 -2.11 9.95 -11.29
C PRO A 239 -1.64 9.47 -9.91
N ASN A 240 -2.57 9.10 -9.02
CA ASN A 240 -2.22 8.58 -7.70
C ASN A 240 -1.67 7.16 -7.80
N ALA A 241 -2.26 6.31 -8.65
CA ALA A 241 -1.75 4.98 -8.93
C ALA A 241 -0.34 5.03 -9.54
N LEU A 242 -0.13 5.90 -10.53
CA LEU A 242 1.17 6.07 -11.19
C LEU A 242 2.23 6.54 -10.20
N ARG A 243 1.91 7.54 -9.35
CA ARG A 243 2.83 8.04 -8.33
C ARG A 243 3.20 6.98 -7.31
N PHE A 244 2.23 6.18 -6.86
CA PHE A 244 2.46 5.06 -5.96
C PHE A 244 3.45 4.06 -6.58
N VAL A 245 3.20 3.63 -7.82
CA VAL A 245 4.06 2.68 -8.54
C VAL A 245 5.47 3.24 -8.73
N GLU A 246 5.60 4.50 -9.13
CA GLU A 246 6.90 5.16 -9.26
C GLU A 246 7.67 5.23 -7.94
N GLN A 247 7.00 5.49 -6.82
CA GLN A 247 7.63 5.50 -5.50
C GLN A 247 8.15 4.11 -5.13
N GLN A 248 7.36 3.05 -5.36
CA GLN A 248 7.78 1.67 -5.13
C GLN A 248 9.00 1.29 -5.98
N ILE A 249 8.97 1.64 -7.27
CA ILE A 249 10.10 1.38 -8.19
C ILE A 249 11.34 2.17 -7.77
N ARG A 250 11.20 3.43 -7.36
CA ARG A 250 12.33 4.24 -6.90
C ARG A 250 12.97 3.67 -5.62
N GLN A 251 12.16 3.10 -4.73
CA GLN A 251 12.65 2.46 -3.50
C GLN A 251 13.40 1.16 -3.81
N GLY A 252 12.86 0.28 -4.67
CA GLY A 252 13.49 -0.99 -4.98
C GLY A 252 14.59 -0.93 -6.05
N PHE A 253 14.52 0.04 -6.96
CA PHE A 253 15.42 0.21 -8.11
C PHE A 253 15.84 1.68 -8.27
N PRO A 254 16.62 2.25 -7.34
CA PRO A 254 16.96 3.68 -7.33
C PRO A 254 17.76 4.16 -8.55
N LYS A 255 18.32 3.25 -9.34
CA LYS A 255 19.05 3.56 -10.59
C LYS A 255 18.16 3.62 -11.83
N LEU A 256 16.91 3.17 -11.73
CA LEU A 256 15.95 3.24 -12.82
C LEU A 256 15.18 4.56 -12.73
N GLN A 257 15.09 5.25 -13.86
CA GLN A 257 14.33 6.49 -14.00
C GLN A 257 13.24 6.29 -15.03
N ARG A 258 12.09 6.93 -14.81
CA ARG A 258 10.99 6.89 -15.77
C ARG A 258 11.43 7.49 -17.10
N GLN A 259 11.06 6.85 -18.20
CA GLN A 259 11.34 7.25 -19.56
C GLN A 259 10.03 7.45 -20.32
N GLY A 260 9.85 8.65 -20.87
CA GLY A 260 8.68 9.00 -21.68
C GLY A 260 7.36 9.09 -20.90
N ASP A 261 6.30 9.30 -21.67
CA ASP A 261 4.93 9.42 -21.17
C ASP A 261 4.32 8.06 -20.84
N VAL A 262 3.15 8.08 -20.19
CA VAL A 262 2.35 6.87 -19.97
C VAL A 262 1.82 6.38 -21.33
N GLU A 263 2.14 5.15 -21.68
CA GLU A 263 1.55 4.50 -22.86
C GLU A 263 0.20 3.88 -22.47
N ARG A 264 -0.82 4.07 -23.30
CA ARG A 264 -2.10 3.35 -23.17
C ARG A 264 -2.05 2.09 -24.01
N ALA A 265 -2.43 0.97 -23.43
CA ALA A 265 -2.39 -0.33 -24.07
C ALA A 265 -3.68 -1.13 -23.82
N GLN A 266 -3.88 -2.15 -24.65
CA GLN A 266 -4.91 -3.17 -24.45
C GLN A 266 -4.22 -4.52 -24.19
N LEU A 267 -4.55 -5.17 -23.08
CA LEU A 267 -4.03 -6.48 -22.67
C LEU A 267 -5.19 -7.48 -22.64
N GLY A 268 -5.48 -8.12 -23.77
CA GLY A 268 -6.67 -8.94 -23.92
C GLY A 268 -7.94 -8.10 -23.68
N PRO A 269 -8.82 -8.44 -22.71
CA PRO A 269 -9.99 -7.63 -22.38
C PRO A 269 -9.67 -6.41 -21.49
N HIS A 270 -8.43 -6.25 -21.02
CA HIS A 270 -8.08 -5.26 -20.00
C HIS A 270 -7.46 -3.99 -20.61
N ALA A 271 -8.04 -2.83 -20.35
CA ALA A 271 -7.40 -1.54 -20.62
C ALA A 271 -6.25 -1.32 -19.63
N ALA A 272 -5.08 -0.90 -20.12
CA ALA A 272 -3.87 -0.80 -19.34
C ALA A 272 -3.09 0.51 -19.55
N ALA A 273 -2.37 0.92 -18.52
CA ALA A 273 -1.33 1.94 -18.58
C ALA A 273 0.04 1.26 -18.51
N VAL A 274 0.98 1.70 -19.33
CA VAL A 274 2.33 1.15 -19.41
C VAL A 274 3.34 2.24 -19.12
N LEU A 275 4.18 2.00 -18.13
CA LEU A 275 5.29 2.85 -17.73
C LEU A 275 6.61 2.19 -18.18
N THR A 276 7.53 3.01 -18.69
CA THR A 276 8.88 2.56 -19.04
C THR A 276 9.85 3.19 -18.07
N PHE A 277 10.77 2.38 -17.55
CA PHE A 277 11.90 2.87 -16.77
C PHE A 277 13.19 2.34 -17.40
N GLY A 278 14.24 3.16 -17.37
CA GLY A 278 15.56 2.76 -17.85
C GLY A 278 16.66 3.34 -16.98
N GLY A 279 17.83 2.72 -17.07
CA GLY A 279 19.02 3.11 -16.32
C GLY A 279 20.22 2.25 -16.67
N GLN A 280 21.33 2.47 -15.96
CA GLN A 280 22.55 1.69 -16.15
C GLN A 280 22.69 0.60 -15.09
N ALA A 281 23.03 -0.61 -15.53
CA ALA A 281 23.43 -1.74 -14.71
C ALA A 281 24.86 -2.19 -15.05
N PRO A 282 25.57 -2.88 -14.14
CA PRO A 282 26.83 -3.59 -14.39
C PRO A 282 26.88 -4.38 -15.70
N THR A 283 25.76 -4.98 -16.13
CA THR A 283 25.67 -5.79 -17.36
C THR A 283 25.30 -4.99 -18.61
N GLY A 284 24.97 -3.70 -18.47
CA GLY A 284 24.58 -2.83 -19.58
C GLY A 284 23.36 -1.97 -19.28
N GLU A 285 22.65 -1.56 -20.33
CA GLU A 285 21.40 -0.81 -20.19
C GLU A 285 20.31 -1.71 -19.59
N ALA A 286 19.82 -1.32 -18.41
CA ALA A 286 18.69 -1.97 -17.76
C ALA A 286 17.39 -1.28 -18.16
N ARG A 287 16.35 -2.08 -18.38
CA ARG A 287 14.99 -1.60 -18.66
C ARG A 287 13.99 -2.30 -17.75
N MET A 288 12.94 -1.58 -17.42
CA MET A 288 11.75 -2.14 -16.81
C MET A 288 10.52 -1.62 -17.55
N ARG A 289 9.59 -2.52 -17.85
CA ARG A 289 8.26 -2.19 -18.36
C ARG A 289 7.24 -2.61 -17.32
N VAL A 290 6.40 -1.66 -16.91
CA VAL A 290 5.39 -1.87 -15.89
C VAL A 290 4.02 -1.67 -16.50
N PHE A 291 3.17 -2.68 -16.36
CA PHE A 291 1.81 -2.75 -16.89
C PHE A 291 0.83 -2.65 -15.72
N LEU A 292 -0.06 -1.68 -15.78
CA LEU A 292 -1.08 -1.41 -14.78
C LEU A 292 -2.45 -1.59 -15.41
N PHE A 293 -3.29 -2.44 -14.83
CA PHE A 293 -4.70 -2.54 -15.23
C PHE A 293 -5.57 -2.87 -14.03
N LEU A 294 -6.87 -2.62 -14.17
CA LEU A 294 -7.85 -2.96 -13.14
C LEU A 294 -8.54 -4.27 -13.49
N PHE A 295 -8.68 -5.13 -12.49
CA PHE A 295 -9.34 -6.41 -12.61
C PHE A 295 -10.18 -6.69 -11.35
N GLN A 296 -11.50 -6.79 -11.51
CA GLN A 296 -12.43 -7.08 -10.39
C GLN A 296 -12.23 -6.14 -9.18
N GLY A 297 -12.06 -4.84 -9.44
CA GLY A 297 -11.82 -3.81 -8.41
C GLY A 297 -10.42 -3.85 -7.78
N GLN A 298 -9.49 -4.65 -8.30
CA GLN A 298 -8.10 -4.71 -7.86
C GLN A 298 -7.17 -4.11 -8.91
N GLY A 299 -6.04 -3.56 -8.47
CA GLY A 299 -4.93 -3.23 -9.34
C GLY A 299 -4.13 -4.48 -9.66
N VAL A 300 -3.81 -4.70 -10.93
CA VAL A 300 -2.84 -5.71 -11.36
C VAL A 300 -1.59 -4.99 -11.84
N LEU A 301 -0.45 -5.36 -11.26
CA LEU A 301 0.87 -4.85 -11.55
C LEU A 301 1.67 -5.96 -12.24
N GLY A 302 1.79 -5.87 -13.56
CA GLY A 302 2.72 -6.70 -14.34
C GLY A 302 4.05 -5.97 -14.49
N MET A 303 5.19 -6.62 -14.24
CA MET A 303 6.51 -6.03 -14.50
C MET A 303 7.40 -7.02 -15.25
N VAL A 304 8.14 -6.52 -16.23
CA VAL A 304 9.30 -7.20 -16.79
C VAL A 304 10.52 -6.32 -16.61
N ILE A 305 11.59 -6.88 -16.05
CA ILE A 305 12.86 -6.20 -15.77
C ILE A 305 14.03 -7.05 -16.25
N GLY A 306 15.05 -6.39 -16.82
CA GLY A 306 16.29 -7.02 -17.25
C GLY A 306 17.12 -6.10 -18.13
N GLU A 307 18.04 -6.68 -18.90
CA GLU A 307 18.73 -5.96 -19.99
C GLU A 307 17.71 -5.46 -21.02
N ALA A 308 17.92 -4.26 -21.58
CA ALA A 308 16.98 -3.62 -22.49
C ALA A 308 16.56 -4.50 -23.69
N LYS A 309 17.49 -5.28 -24.26
CA LYS A 309 17.20 -6.22 -25.36
C LYS A 309 16.35 -7.40 -24.90
N ALA A 310 16.64 -7.98 -23.73
CA ALA A 310 15.87 -9.06 -23.16
C ALA A 310 14.42 -8.63 -22.87
N VAL A 311 14.24 -7.45 -22.26
CA VAL A 311 12.91 -6.87 -21.99
C VAL A 311 12.12 -6.66 -23.28
N THR A 312 12.77 -6.11 -24.31
CA THR A 312 12.12 -5.87 -25.62
C THR A 312 11.68 -7.18 -26.27
N ARG A 313 12.54 -8.22 -26.24
CA ARG A 313 12.20 -9.56 -26.74
C ARG A 313 11.03 -10.17 -25.97
N ARG A 314 10.97 -9.96 -24.65
CA ARG A 314 9.98 -10.59 -23.77
C ARG A 314 8.60 -9.94 -23.82
N GLU A 315 8.55 -8.66 -24.14
CA GLU A 315 7.36 -7.83 -23.97
C GLU A 315 6.11 -8.41 -24.64
N ALA A 316 6.18 -8.82 -25.91
CA ALA A 316 5.01 -9.32 -26.63
C ALA A 316 4.42 -10.58 -25.95
N GLY A 317 5.27 -11.53 -25.57
CA GLY A 317 4.85 -12.73 -24.85
C GLY A 317 4.27 -12.42 -23.48
N PHE A 318 4.89 -11.49 -22.74
CA PHE A 318 4.39 -11.11 -21.43
C PHE A 318 3.06 -10.35 -21.48
N ARG A 319 2.86 -9.46 -22.46
CA ARG A 319 1.56 -8.83 -22.72
C ARG A 319 0.46 -9.85 -22.99
N ALA A 320 0.76 -10.89 -23.76
CA ALA A 320 -0.17 -11.99 -24.02
C ALA A 320 -0.51 -12.75 -22.73
N VAL A 321 0.47 -13.00 -21.84
CA VAL A 321 0.25 -13.57 -20.50
C VAL A 321 -0.70 -12.68 -19.68
N LEU A 322 -0.41 -11.37 -19.59
CA LEU A 322 -1.26 -10.42 -18.85
C LEU A 322 -2.69 -10.36 -19.39
N GLY A 323 -2.87 -10.51 -20.71
CA GLY A 323 -4.19 -10.56 -21.33
C GLY A 323 -5.03 -11.80 -21.00
N THR A 324 -4.43 -12.81 -20.35
CA THR A 324 -5.13 -14.03 -19.91
C THR A 324 -5.49 -14.01 -18.43
N VAL A 325 -5.18 -12.92 -17.72
CA VAL A 325 -5.50 -12.77 -16.31
C VAL A 325 -7.01 -12.85 -16.13
N GLY A 326 -7.41 -13.83 -15.32
CA GLY A 326 -8.79 -14.12 -15.00
C GLY A 326 -8.95 -14.43 -13.52
N TYR A 327 -10.19 -14.73 -13.13
CA TYR A 327 -10.54 -15.13 -11.78
C TYR A 327 -11.36 -16.39 -11.87
N GLU A 328 -10.96 -17.40 -11.11
CA GLU A 328 -11.77 -18.57 -10.85
C GLU A 328 -11.80 -18.74 -9.35
N ALA A 329 -13.00 -18.60 -8.75
CA ALA A 329 -13.14 -18.75 -7.32
C ALA A 329 -12.60 -20.13 -6.92
N PRO A 330 -11.59 -20.21 -6.04
CA PRO A 330 -11.09 -21.49 -5.59
C PRO A 330 -12.21 -22.23 -4.88
N PRO A 331 -12.25 -23.58 -4.93
CA PRO A 331 -13.21 -24.36 -4.18
C PRO A 331 -13.23 -23.93 -2.72
N LEU A 332 -14.41 -23.58 -2.21
CA LEU A 332 -14.55 -23.10 -0.84
C LEU A 332 -14.40 -24.27 0.13
N ASP A 333 -13.47 -24.11 1.07
CA ASP A 333 -13.32 -25.05 2.18
C ASP A 333 -14.52 -24.91 3.13
N GLN A 334 -15.46 -25.86 3.02
CA GLN A 334 -16.72 -25.87 3.76
C GLN A 334 -16.52 -25.85 5.28
N ARG A 335 -15.33 -26.21 5.79
CA ARG A 335 -15.04 -26.14 7.22
C ARG A 335 -15.10 -24.70 7.74
N PHE A 336 -14.79 -23.70 6.92
CA PHE A 336 -14.84 -22.29 7.31
C PHE A 336 -16.26 -21.73 7.34
N VAL A 337 -17.23 -22.35 6.66
CA VAL A 337 -18.60 -21.84 6.57
C VAL A 337 -19.24 -21.86 7.95
N GLY A 338 -19.78 -20.72 8.39
CA GLY A 338 -20.41 -20.59 9.70
C GLY A 338 -20.38 -19.16 10.23
N THR A 339 -20.93 -18.98 11.43
CA THR A 339 -20.75 -17.73 12.19
C THR A 339 -19.79 -17.96 13.34
N TRP A 340 -18.77 -17.12 13.41
CA TRP A 340 -17.64 -17.24 14.31
C TRP A 340 -17.64 -16.05 15.27
N ARG A 341 -17.41 -16.29 16.57
CA ARG A 341 -17.29 -15.25 17.59
C ARG A 341 -15.92 -15.29 18.26
N HIS A 342 -15.28 -14.13 18.34
CA HIS A 342 -14.07 -13.90 19.13
C HIS A 342 -14.36 -12.85 20.20
N THR A 343 -13.98 -13.12 21.44
CA THR A 343 -14.15 -12.20 22.56
C THR A 343 -12.76 -11.73 23.01
N ASP A 344 -12.56 -10.41 23.04
CA ASP A 344 -11.38 -9.76 23.61
C ASP A 344 -11.80 -9.09 24.94
N THR A 345 -11.07 -9.35 26.02
CA THR A 345 -11.30 -8.71 27.32
C THR A 345 -10.06 -7.95 27.74
N ARG A 346 -10.21 -6.68 28.06
CA ARG A 346 -9.16 -5.81 28.58
C ARG A 346 -9.56 -5.32 29.95
N VAL A 347 -8.68 -5.50 30.93
CA VAL A 347 -8.85 -4.99 32.28
C VAL A 347 -7.65 -4.13 32.61
N SER A 348 -7.90 -2.95 33.17
CA SER A 348 -6.86 -2.11 33.73
C SER A 348 -7.22 -1.75 35.16
N SER A 349 -6.24 -1.86 36.04
CA SER A 349 -6.35 -1.49 37.45
C SER A 349 -5.11 -0.70 37.84
N GLY A 350 -5.24 0.60 38.11
CA GLY A 350 -4.12 1.45 38.49
C GLY A 350 -4.55 2.84 38.96
N GLY A 351 -3.90 3.37 40.00
CA GLY A 351 -4.07 4.77 40.42
C GLY A 351 -5.41 5.13 41.09
N GLY A 352 -6.18 4.14 41.56
CA GLY A 352 -7.47 4.37 42.22
C GLY A 352 -8.67 4.38 41.26
N SER A 353 -8.48 4.05 39.98
CA SER A 353 -9.59 3.65 39.11
C SER A 353 -9.38 2.29 38.46
N SER A 354 -10.48 1.60 38.21
CA SER A 354 -10.52 0.35 37.45
C SER A 354 -11.45 0.49 36.26
N PHE A 355 -11.08 -0.12 35.13
CA PHE A 355 -12.00 -0.33 34.03
C PHE A 355 -11.83 -1.73 33.44
N SER A 356 -12.95 -2.28 32.98
CA SER A 356 -13.01 -3.50 32.20
C SER A 356 -13.73 -3.22 30.88
N LEU A 357 -13.24 -3.78 29.80
CA LEU A 357 -13.80 -3.69 28.46
C LEU A 357 -13.86 -5.09 27.87
N THR A 358 -14.99 -5.46 27.29
CA THR A 358 -15.15 -6.68 26.50
C THR A 358 -15.65 -6.32 25.12
N THR A 359 -14.95 -6.80 24.10
CA THR A 359 -15.35 -6.65 22.70
C THR A 359 -15.61 -8.02 22.09
N ASP A 360 -16.87 -8.28 21.74
CA ASP A 360 -17.25 -9.39 20.90
C ASP A 360 -17.10 -8.99 19.42
N ARG A 361 -16.43 -9.84 18.65
CA ARG A 361 -16.27 -9.72 17.20
C ARG A 361 -16.89 -10.94 16.54
N PHE A 362 -17.76 -10.70 15.57
CA PHE A 362 -18.40 -11.75 14.80
C PHE A 362 -17.91 -11.72 13.37
N LEU A 363 -17.64 -12.90 12.81
CA LEU A 363 -17.29 -13.11 11.41
C LEU A 363 -18.23 -14.17 10.85
N GLU A 364 -19.00 -13.82 9.82
CA GLU A 364 -19.82 -14.78 9.08
C GLU A 364 -19.15 -15.09 7.74
N LEU A 365 -18.95 -16.38 7.47
CA LEU A 365 -18.42 -16.93 6.23
C LEU A 365 -19.49 -17.83 5.62
N ASN A 366 -20.05 -17.45 4.48
CA ASN A 366 -21.15 -18.17 3.83
C ASN A 366 -20.64 -19.14 2.75
N ALA A 367 -21.42 -20.19 2.46
CA ALA A 367 -21.08 -21.22 1.47
C ALA A 367 -20.99 -20.71 0.02
N ASP A 368 -21.54 -19.53 -0.27
CA ASP A 368 -21.45 -18.84 -1.57
C ASP A 368 -20.18 -17.96 -1.69
N GLY A 369 -19.29 -18.03 -0.69
CA GLY A 369 -18.08 -17.25 -0.62
C GLY A 369 -18.30 -15.81 -0.16
N SER A 370 -19.51 -15.41 0.25
CA SER A 370 -19.74 -14.10 0.87
C SER A 370 -19.34 -14.08 2.34
N CYS A 371 -18.86 -12.94 2.83
CA CYS A 371 -18.56 -12.73 4.24
C CYS A 371 -19.07 -11.38 4.76
N ARG A 372 -19.22 -11.26 6.07
CA ARG A 372 -19.51 -10.01 6.78
C ARG A 372 -18.97 -10.07 8.20
N SER A 373 -18.69 -8.92 8.79
CA SER A 373 -18.23 -8.81 10.18
C SER A 373 -19.07 -7.83 10.97
N LYS A 374 -19.10 -7.99 12.29
CA LYS A 374 -19.68 -6.99 13.21
C LYS A 374 -18.95 -7.03 14.55
N SER A 375 -19.12 -5.98 15.35
CA SER A 375 -18.54 -5.92 16.69
C SER A 375 -19.49 -5.29 17.69
N HIS A 376 -19.41 -5.73 18.93
CA HIS A 376 -20.14 -5.18 20.06
C HIS A 376 -19.17 -5.02 21.23
N THR A 377 -19.06 -3.81 21.77
CA THR A 377 -18.17 -3.50 22.88
C THR A 377 -18.98 -3.04 24.07
N MET A 378 -18.71 -3.65 25.22
CA MET A 378 -19.27 -3.28 26.51
C MET A 378 -18.13 -3.03 27.49
N GLY A 379 -18.26 -2.03 28.34
CA GLY A 379 -17.25 -1.75 29.35
C GLY A 379 -17.83 -1.04 30.56
N GLY A 380 -17.07 -1.03 31.63
CA GLY A 380 -17.45 -0.35 32.85
C GLY A 380 -16.24 -0.02 33.71
N GLY A 381 -16.36 1.03 34.48
CA GLY A 381 -15.41 1.44 35.51
C GLY A 381 -16.10 2.29 36.57
N ASP A 382 -15.31 2.89 37.44
CA ASP A 382 -15.83 3.62 38.61
C ASP A 382 -16.67 4.84 38.25
N SER A 383 -16.50 5.38 37.03
CA SER A 383 -17.25 6.53 36.50
C SER A 383 -18.47 6.17 35.65
N GLY A 384 -18.72 4.88 35.39
CA GLY A 384 -19.91 4.43 34.66
C GLY A 384 -19.69 3.26 33.72
N THR A 385 -20.73 2.95 32.95
CA THR A 385 -20.76 1.85 31.97
C THR A 385 -20.95 2.39 30.56
N VAL A 386 -20.32 1.73 29.59
CA VAL A 386 -20.50 1.99 28.16
C VAL A 386 -20.99 0.72 27.48
N ASP A 387 -21.93 0.87 26.58
CA ASP A 387 -22.38 -0.16 25.65
C ASP A 387 -22.43 0.48 24.26
N SER A 388 -21.65 -0.05 23.31
CA SER A 388 -21.63 0.46 21.94
C SER A 388 -22.91 0.11 21.17
N GLY A 389 -23.75 -0.79 21.71
CA GLY A 389 -24.78 -1.49 20.96
C GLY A 389 -24.18 -2.42 19.89
N ASP A 390 -25.06 -3.09 19.16
CA ASP A 390 -24.67 -3.86 17.97
C ASP A 390 -24.31 -2.87 16.85
N SER A 391 -23.08 -2.97 16.32
CA SER A 391 -22.66 -2.16 15.17
C SER A 391 -23.50 -2.40 13.90
N GLY A 392 -24.37 -3.40 13.93
CA GLY A 392 -24.94 -4.01 12.74
C GLY A 392 -23.87 -4.78 11.98
N TRP A 393 -24.31 -5.53 10.97
CA TRP A 393 -23.38 -6.13 10.03
C TRP A 393 -22.70 -5.03 9.22
N GLY A 394 -21.37 -5.03 9.28
CA GLY A 394 -20.53 -4.17 8.47
C GLY A 394 -20.62 -4.50 6.99
N GLN A 395 -19.71 -3.89 6.23
CA GLN A 395 -19.71 -4.00 4.77
C GLN A 395 -19.57 -5.47 4.32
N PRO A 396 -20.33 -5.89 3.29
CA PRO A 396 -20.20 -7.23 2.75
C PRO A 396 -18.82 -7.42 2.10
N GLY A 397 -18.41 -8.67 2.02
CA GLY A 397 -17.18 -9.07 1.36
C GLY A 397 -17.29 -10.44 0.71
N LYS A 398 -16.16 -10.90 0.19
CA LYS A 398 -15.92 -12.25 -0.30
C LYS A 398 -14.79 -12.87 0.50
N TRP A 399 -14.88 -14.17 0.76
CA TRP A 399 -13.82 -14.91 1.42
C TRP A 399 -13.39 -16.11 0.58
N HIS A 400 -12.15 -16.53 0.78
CA HIS A 400 -11.66 -17.82 0.33
C HIS A 400 -10.62 -18.32 1.34
N ALA A 401 -10.47 -19.64 1.45
CA ALA A 401 -9.40 -20.26 2.21
C ALA A 401 -8.65 -21.30 1.37
N ALA A 402 -7.33 -21.17 1.30
CA ALA A 402 -6.42 -22.13 0.66
C ALA A 402 -5.07 -22.10 1.38
N ASN A 403 -4.31 -23.20 1.33
CA ASN A 403 -2.93 -23.25 1.86
C ASN A 403 -2.76 -22.72 3.29
N ARG A 404 -3.73 -23.00 4.19
CA ARG A 404 -3.77 -22.48 5.58
C ARG A 404 -3.78 -20.94 5.66
N GLN A 405 -4.35 -20.30 4.65
CA GLN A 405 -4.54 -18.88 4.60
C GLN A 405 -6.01 -18.57 4.31
N LEU A 406 -6.61 -17.70 5.11
CA LEU A 406 -7.95 -17.15 4.90
C LEU A 406 -7.76 -15.73 4.39
N THR A 407 -8.36 -15.44 3.24
CA THR A 407 -8.39 -14.10 2.66
C THR A 407 -9.81 -13.58 2.71
N LEU A 408 -10.02 -12.43 3.34
CA LEU A 408 -11.27 -11.68 3.33
C LEU A 408 -11.08 -10.48 2.39
N ARG A 409 -12.02 -10.26 1.47
CA ARG A 409 -12.03 -9.14 0.52
C ARG A 409 -13.30 -8.35 0.70
N TRP A 410 -13.18 -7.12 1.17
CA TRP A 410 -14.32 -6.26 1.47
C TRP A 410 -14.76 -5.45 0.26
N ALA A 411 -16.03 -5.03 0.24
CA ALA A 411 -16.59 -4.23 -0.86
C ALA A 411 -15.87 -2.88 -1.07
N ASN A 412 -15.24 -2.32 -0.03
CA ASN A 412 -14.41 -1.12 -0.14
C ASN A 412 -13.03 -1.35 -0.80
N GLY A 413 -12.73 -2.59 -1.21
CA GLY A 413 -11.46 -2.95 -1.83
C GLY A 413 -10.37 -3.35 -0.84
N ASN A 414 -10.59 -3.22 0.47
CA ASN A 414 -9.66 -3.71 1.48
C ASN A 414 -9.61 -5.24 1.45
N ALA A 415 -8.42 -5.79 1.69
CA ALA A 415 -8.23 -7.22 1.84
C ALA A 415 -7.50 -7.51 3.14
N GLU A 416 -7.96 -8.51 3.86
CA GLU A 416 -7.31 -9.04 5.06
C GLU A 416 -6.85 -10.47 4.77
N GLN A 417 -5.66 -10.80 5.26
CA GLN A 417 -5.08 -12.12 5.11
C GLN A 417 -4.66 -12.65 6.48
N TYR A 418 -5.04 -13.89 6.76
CA TYR A 418 -4.76 -14.55 8.01
C TYR A 418 -4.14 -15.91 7.76
N HIS A 419 -3.08 -16.25 8.48
CA HIS A 419 -2.73 -17.66 8.66
C HIS A 419 -3.78 -18.33 9.54
N THR A 420 -4.24 -19.50 9.13
CA THR A 420 -5.39 -20.15 9.76
C THR A 420 -5.11 -21.56 10.24
N THR A 421 -5.77 -21.91 11.35
CA THR A 421 -5.89 -23.29 11.83
C THR A 421 -7.32 -23.47 12.27
N ILE A 422 -7.98 -24.51 11.75
CA ILE A 422 -9.35 -24.87 12.11
C ILE A 422 -9.37 -26.26 12.72
N SER A 423 -10.05 -26.40 13.86
CA SER A 423 -10.18 -27.66 14.60
C SER A 423 -11.57 -27.73 15.24
N GLY A 424 -12.50 -28.45 14.61
CA GLY A 424 -13.90 -28.50 15.03
C GLY A 424 -14.54 -27.10 15.01
N ASP A 425 -14.92 -26.61 16.18
CA ASP A 425 -15.57 -25.31 16.38
C ASP A 425 -14.58 -24.17 16.69
N ASP A 426 -13.28 -24.44 16.59
CA ASP A 426 -12.23 -23.46 16.85
C ASP A 426 -11.57 -23.01 15.54
N LEU A 427 -11.57 -21.70 15.32
CA LEU A 427 -10.86 -21.05 14.22
C LEU A 427 -9.82 -20.08 14.79
N LEU A 428 -8.55 -20.43 14.67
CA LEU A 428 -7.44 -19.54 14.99
C LEU A 428 -7.04 -18.74 13.74
N LEU A 429 -7.15 -17.41 13.83
CA LEU A 429 -6.60 -16.48 12.84
C LEU A 429 -5.34 -15.83 13.40
N LYS A 430 -4.25 -15.83 12.63
CA LYS A 430 -3.00 -15.16 12.96
C LYS A 430 -2.65 -14.14 11.87
N SER A 431 -2.37 -12.93 12.30
CA SER A 431 -1.83 -11.81 11.51
C SER A 431 -0.59 -11.25 12.21
N ASP A 432 0.01 -10.22 11.63
CA ASP A 432 1.12 -9.49 12.26
C ASP A 432 0.69 -8.73 13.52
N SER A 433 -0.58 -8.31 13.57
CA SER A 433 -1.20 -7.67 14.72
C SER A 433 -1.55 -8.61 15.86
N GLY A 434 -1.39 -9.93 15.69
CA GLY A 434 -1.56 -10.91 16.74
C GLY A 434 -2.38 -12.14 16.34
N LYS A 435 -2.99 -12.77 17.34
CA LYS A 435 -3.77 -14.00 17.19
C LYS A 435 -5.18 -13.79 17.73
N ARG A 436 -6.18 -14.32 17.03
CA ARG A 436 -7.58 -14.29 17.44
C ARG A 436 -8.14 -15.70 17.35
N LEU A 437 -8.63 -16.21 18.48
CA LEU A 437 -9.36 -17.47 18.54
C LEU A 437 -10.85 -17.19 18.45
N TYR A 438 -11.47 -17.71 17.40
CA TYR A 438 -12.90 -17.67 17.20
C TYR A 438 -13.54 -19.02 17.57
N LYS A 439 -14.73 -18.96 18.16
CA LYS A 439 -15.61 -20.11 18.40
C LYS A 439 -16.79 -20.08 17.41
N ARG A 440 -17.10 -21.22 16.80
CA ARG A 440 -18.27 -21.37 15.93
C ARG A 440 -19.54 -21.28 16.77
N LEU A 441 -20.54 -20.57 16.26
CA LEU A 441 -21.87 -20.45 16.85
C LEU A 441 -22.92 -21.29 16.10
N ARG A 442 -22.75 -21.41 14.78
CA ARG A 442 -23.61 -22.16 13.85
C ARG A 442 -22.83 -22.55 12.61
#